data_AF-A0A7K0D9A8-F1
#
_entry.id   AF-A0A7K0D9A8-F1
#
_cell.length_a   1.000
_cell.length_b   1.000
_cell.length_c   1.000
_cell.angle_alpha   90.00
_cell.angle_beta   90.00
_cell.angle_gamma   90.00
#
_symmetry.space_group_name_H-M   'P 1'
#
loop_
_entity.id
_entity.type
_entity.pdbx_description
1 polymer ?
#
loop_
_entity_poly.entity_id
_entity_poly.type
_entity_poly.pdbx_seq_one_letter_code
_entity_poly.pdbx_strand_id
1 'polypeptide(L)'
;MSYTSFGYSDLRLETTADGITATVTITNTGTRTGREVVQFYAGLPGSKVIRAVRELKAFAETTLDPGQSTDVTVAIRREDLAYWNIRTRDWIVEPGDYEITAAASRADLRLRQTISVTGDLTPLDIHADTTLGELRADPVVAAAMDPLLQQLTPDGRDRLDDSPLGMDVARMSMSFPLGMLASFLGSDATDLVDQVQRAVATARAEHDTVTAEHY
;
A
#
# COMPACT_ATOMS: atom_id res chain seq x y z
N MET A 1 9.52 19.93 -27.28
CA MET A 1 9.48 21.40 -27.32
C MET A 1 8.12 21.82 -27.85
N SER A 2 7.45 22.75 -27.16
CA SER A 2 6.21 23.39 -27.61
C SER A 2 6.52 24.81 -28.09
N TYR A 3 5.73 25.35 -29.02
CA TYR A 3 5.88 26.73 -29.51
C TYR A 3 5.30 27.78 -28.55
N THR A 4 4.79 27.35 -27.39
CA THR A 4 4.34 28.17 -26.27
C THR A 4 4.81 27.56 -24.94
N SER A 5 4.64 28.26 -23.83
CA SER A 5 4.98 27.80 -22.48
C SER A 5 3.72 27.61 -21.63
N PHE A 6 3.76 26.64 -20.71
CA PHE A 6 2.65 26.36 -19.80
C PHE A 6 3.11 26.42 -18.34
N GLY A 7 2.28 27.06 -17.51
CA GLY A 7 2.38 27.08 -16.06
C GLY A 7 1.50 25.98 -15.46
N TYR A 8 1.98 25.40 -14.37
CA TYR A 8 1.27 24.38 -13.59
C TYR A 8 1.07 24.94 -12.18
N SER A 9 -0.14 24.89 -11.67
CA SER A 9 -0.46 25.31 -10.30
C SER A 9 -1.58 24.45 -9.71
N ASP A 10 -1.72 24.53 -8.39
CA ASP A 10 -2.88 23.96 -7.66
C ASP A 10 -3.13 22.47 -7.98
N LEU A 11 -2.10 21.64 -7.80
CA LEU A 11 -2.27 20.19 -7.80
C LEU A 11 -3.09 19.81 -6.57
N ARG A 12 -4.23 19.16 -6.81
CA ARG A 12 -5.18 18.69 -5.81
C ARG A 12 -5.42 17.20 -6.02
N LEU A 13 -5.44 16.44 -4.93
CA LEU A 13 -5.64 15.00 -4.94
C LEU A 13 -6.81 14.63 -4.03
N GLU A 14 -7.63 13.69 -4.49
CA GLU A 14 -8.74 13.12 -3.73
C GLU A 14 -8.70 11.59 -3.84
N THR A 15 -8.78 10.90 -2.70
CA THR A 15 -8.91 9.44 -2.69
C THR A 15 -10.37 9.07 -2.88
N THR A 16 -10.64 8.12 -3.76
CA THR A 16 -11.96 7.53 -3.98
C THR A 16 -11.89 6.01 -3.77
N ALA A 17 -13.04 5.33 -3.74
CA ALA A 17 -13.07 3.86 -3.70
C ALA A 17 -12.34 3.25 -4.92
N ASP A 18 -12.39 3.93 -6.06
CA ASP A 18 -11.85 3.48 -7.35
C ASP A 18 -10.39 3.92 -7.60
N GLY A 19 -9.75 4.65 -6.67
CA GLY A 19 -8.36 5.09 -6.79
C GLY A 19 -8.12 6.53 -6.34
N ILE A 20 -7.46 7.32 -7.19
CA ILE A 20 -7.12 8.72 -6.91
C ILE A 20 -7.62 9.60 -8.06
N THR A 21 -8.34 10.66 -7.73
CA THR A 21 -8.63 11.75 -8.66
C THR A 21 -7.55 12.82 -8.49
N ALA A 22 -6.83 13.13 -9.57
CA ALA A 22 -5.81 14.17 -9.58
C ALA A 22 -6.26 15.32 -10.48
N THR A 23 -6.25 16.54 -9.94
CA THR A 23 -6.59 17.76 -10.69
C THR A 23 -5.44 18.75 -10.61
N VAL A 24 -5.08 19.36 -11.74
CA VAL A 24 -4.07 20.42 -11.79
C VAL A 24 -4.55 21.56 -12.68
N THR A 25 -4.29 22.80 -12.28
CA THR A 25 -4.56 23.97 -13.13
C THR A 25 -3.39 24.18 -14.09
N ILE A 26 -3.71 24.26 -15.39
CA ILE A 26 -2.77 24.55 -16.46
C ILE A 26 -3.07 25.92 -17.05
N THR A 27 -2.04 26.76 -17.17
CA THR A 27 -2.14 28.10 -17.77
C THR A 27 -1.21 28.21 -18.96
N ASN A 28 -1.69 28.67 -20.12
CA ASN A 28 -0.80 29.05 -21.22
C ASN A 28 -0.14 30.40 -20.90
N THR A 29 1.15 30.38 -20.60
CA THR A 29 1.93 31.58 -20.23
C THR A 29 2.68 32.20 -21.40
N GLY A 30 2.59 31.59 -22.60
CA GLY A 30 3.22 32.13 -23.80
C GLY A 30 2.28 33.02 -24.61
N THR A 31 2.71 33.36 -25.82
CA THR A 31 2.05 34.36 -26.68
C THR A 31 1.27 33.75 -27.85
N ARG A 32 1.20 32.42 -27.94
CA ARG A 32 0.47 31.70 -28.98
C ARG A 32 -0.42 30.63 -28.37
N THR A 33 -1.55 30.36 -29.03
CA THR A 33 -2.37 29.18 -28.72
C THR A 33 -1.50 27.93 -28.83
N GLY A 34 -1.66 27.03 -27.88
CA GLY A 34 -0.89 25.80 -27.85
C GLY A 34 -1.61 24.68 -27.14
N ARG A 35 -0.99 23.51 -27.25
CA ARG A 35 -1.48 22.24 -26.75
C ARG A 35 -0.48 21.71 -25.73
N GLU A 36 -0.99 21.30 -24.57
CA GLU A 36 -0.20 20.77 -23.47
C GLU A 36 -0.69 19.37 -23.11
N VAL A 37 0.26 18.45 -22.96
CA VAL A 37 0.01 17.08 -22.48
C VAL A 37 0.55 16.97 -21.07
N VAL A 38 -0.37 16.96 -20.11
CA VAL A 38 -0.09 16.80 -18.68
C VAL A 38 0.08 15.32 -18.37
N GLN A 39 1.19 14.95 -17.74
CA GLN A 39 1.50 13.57 -17.34
C GLN A 39 1.45 13.45 -15.82
N PHE A 40 0.79 12.41 -15.33
CA PHE A 40 0.66 12.11 -13.90
C PHE A 40 1.41 10.83 -13.58
N TYR A 41 2.40 10.96 -12.70
CA TYR A 41 3.20 9.84 -12.21
C TYR A 41 2.84 9.52 -10.77
N ALA A 42 2.79 8.23 -10.42
CA ALA A 42 2.64 7.79 -9.05
C ALA A 42 3.92 7.06 -8.59
N GLY A 43 4.36 7.33 -7.36
CA GLY A 43 5.42 6.61 -6.67
C GLY A 43 5.03 6.33 -5.24
N LEU A 44 5.50 5.22 -4.69
CA LEU A 44 5.32 4.86 -3.28
C LEU A 44 6.69 4.75 -2.60
N PRO A 45 7.19 5.85 -2.00
CA PRO A 45 8.44 5.82 -1.23
C PRO A 45 8.35 4.81 -0.08
N GLY A 46 9.38 3.99 0.10
CA GLY A 46 9.40 2.99 1.17
C GLY A 46 8.51 1.77 0.93
N SER A 47 8.05 1.55 -0.32
CA SER A 47 7.33 0.34 -0.71
C SER A 47 8.09 -0.93 -0.27
N LYS A 48 7.34 -1.90 0.24
CA LYS A 48 7.84 -3.22 0.65
C LYS A 48 8.34 -4.05 -0.52
N VAL A 49 7.96 -3.69 -1.75
CA VAL A 49 8.38 -4.36 -2.97
C VAL A 49 9.29 -3.47 -3.82
N ILE A 50 10.20 -4.10 -4.53
CA ILE A 50 11.06 -3.39 -5.49
C ILE A 50 10.18 -2.95 -6.67
N ARG A 51 9.98 -1.64 -6.79
CA ARG A 51 9.23 -1.01 -7.89
C ARG A 51 9.95 0.23 -8.40
N ALA A 52 9.55 0.73 -9.57
CA ALA A 52 10.10 1.97 -10.08
C ALA A 52 9.78 3.14 -9.13
N VAL A 53 10.72 4.09 -9.00
CA VAL A 53 10.55 5.25 -8.12
C VAL A 53 9.27 6.01 -8.45
N ARG A 54 8.93 6.10 -9.75
CA ARG A 54 7.71 6.70 -10.27
C ARG A 54 7.31 6.00 -11.57
N GLU A 55 6.01 5.81 -11.77
CA GLU A 55 5.42 5.18 -12.95
C GLU A 55 4.34 6.11 -13.52
N LEU A 56 4.28 6.23 -14.85
CA LEU A 56 3.22 7.01 -15.51
C LEU A 56 1.89 6.28 -15.31
N LYS A 57 0.90 6.94 -14.72
CA LYS A 57 -0.42 6.35 -14.46
C LYS A 57 -1.52 6.95 -15.30
N ALA A 58 -1.44 8.24 -15.59
CA ALA A 58 -2.42 8.92 -16.42
C ALA A 58 -1.78 10.08 -17.19
N PHE A 59 -2.44 10.49 -18.26
CA PHE A 59 -2.13 11.73 -18.96
C PHE A 59 -3.40 12.33 -19.53
N ALA A 60 -3.41 13.64 -19.69
CA ALA A 60 -4.51 14.35 -20.31
C ALA A 60 -3.96 15.51 -21.13
N GLU A 61 -4.75 15.93 -22.12
CA GLU A 61 -4.36 16.94 -23.06
C GLU A 61 -5.33 18.12 -23.03
N THR A 62 -4.80 19.33 -23.13
CA THR A 62 -5.59 20.56 -23.22
C THR A 62 -5.05 21.47 -24.30
N THR A 63 -5.92 22.29 -24.89
CA THR A 63 -5.54 23.36 -25.83
C THR A 63 -6.01 24.68 -25.24
N LEU A 64 -5.09 25.63 -25.13
CA LEU A 64 -5.34 26.90 -24.45
C LEU A 64 -4.82 28.07 -25.29
N ASP A 65 -5.61 29.13 -25.35
CA ASP A 65 -5.20 30.42 -25.88
C ASP A 65 -4.23 31.14 -24.91
N PRO A 66 -3.45 32.14 -25.37
CA PRO A 66 -2.54 32.90 -24.51
C PRO A 66 -3.25 33.48 -23.28
N GLY A 67 -2.71 33.22 -22.09
CA GLY A 67 -3.27 33.68 -20.81
C GLY A 67 -4.48 32.88 -20.30
N GLN A 68 -5.00 31.92 -21.07
CA GLN A 68 -6.09 31.06 -20.63
C GLN A 68 -5.59 30.02 -19.62
N SER A 69 -6.44 29.72 -18.63
CA SER A 69 -6.25 28.64 -17.66
C SER A 69 -7.40 27.65 -17.72
N THR A 70 -7.12 26.37 -17.45
CA THR A 70 -8.14 25.34 -17.22
C THR A 70 -7.66 24.33 -16.20
N ASP A 71 -8.60 23.71 -15.51
CA ASP A 71 -8.31 22.52 -14.71
C ASP A 71 -8.26 21.28 -15.61
N VAL A 72 -7.26 20.44 -15.38
CA VAL A 72 -7.08 19.15 -16.01
C VAL A 72 -7.21 18.08 -14.92
N THR A 73 -8.24 17.24 -15.04
CA THR A 73 -8.56 16.19 -14.08
C THR A 73 -8.38 14.82 -14.71
N VAL A 74 -7.73 13.90 -14.01
CA VAL A 74 -7.57 12.50 -14.40
C VAL A 74 -7.90 11.57 -13.25
N ALA A 75 -8.37 10.36 -13.58
CA ALA A 75 -8.48 9.26 -12.65
C ALA A 75 -7.23 8.37 -12.76
N ILE A 76 -6.55 8.16 -11.64
CA ILE A 76 -5.54 7.13 -11.47
C ILE A 76 -6.24 5.95 -10.80
N ARG A 77 -6.50 4.90 -11.58
CA ARG A 77 -7.34 3.79 -11.12
C ARG A 77 -6.61 2.97 -10.08
N ARG A 78 -7.36 2.40 -9.14
CA ARG A 78 -6.83 1.58 -8.06
C ARG A 78 -6.00 0.41 -8.61
N GLU A 79 -6.46 -0.25 -9.68
CA GLU A 79 -5.72 -1.33 -10.34
C GLU A 79 -4.38 -0.87 -10.94
N ASP A 80 -4.26 0.40 -11.32
CA ASP A 80 -3.01 0.94 -11.86
C ASP A 80 -1.99 1.16 -10.73
N LEU A 81 -2.41 1.26 -9.45
CA LEU A 81 -1.52 1.37 -8.29
C LEU A 81 -1.02 0.01 -7.78
N ALA A 82 -1.71 -1.07 -8.17
CA ALA A 82 -1.48 -2.42 -7.71
C ALA A 82 -0.16 -3.00 -8.23
N TYR A 83 0.37 -3.96 -7.49
CA TYR A 83 1.50 -4.80 -7.90
C TYR A 83 1.09 -6.27 -7.83
N TRP A 84 1.77 -7.11 -8.61
CA TRP A 84 1.55 -8.54 -8.56
C TRP A 84 2.24 -9.15 -7.34
N ASN A 85 1.46 -9.65 -6.39
CA ASN A 85 1.98 -10.37 -5.24
C ASN A 85 2.15 -11.86 -5.58
N ILE A 86 3.39 -12.33 -5.59
CA ILE A 86 3.74 -13.71 -5.97
C ILE A 86 3.16 -14.73 -5.00
N ARG A 87 3.02 -14.38 -3.70
CA ARG A 87 2.54 -15.31 -2.67
C ARG A 87 1.04 -15.56 -2.84
N THR A 88 0.25 -14.49 -2.98
CA THR A 88 -1.20 -14.61 -3.15
C THR A 88 -1.63 -14.89 -4.58
N ARG A 89 -0.71 -14.73 -5.56
CA ARG A 89 -0.99 -14.80 -7.00
C ARG A 89 -2.11 -13.85 -7.41
N ASP A 90 -2.08 -12.64 -6.87
CA ASP A 90 -3.11 -11.63 -7.09
C ASP A 90 -2.52 -10.21 -7.19
N TRP A 91 -3.30 -9.30 -7.77
CA TRP A 91 -3.00 -7.88 -7.82
C TRP A 91 -3.40 -7.21 -6.51
N ILE A 92 -2.45 -6.53 -5.88
CA ILE A 92 -2.64 -5.92 -4.56
C ILE A 92 -2.17 -4.49 -4.57
N VAL A 93 -2.98 -3.59 -4.02
CA VAL A 93 -2.60 -2.21 -3.70
C VAL A 93 -1.94 -2.19 -2.33
N GLU A 94 -0.72 -1.70 -2.28
CA GLU A 94 -0.01 -1.51 -1.03
C GLU A 94 -0.58 -0.29 -0.28
N PRO A 95 -0.88 -0.38 1.02
CA PRO A 95 -1.28 0.78 1.79
C PRO A 95 -0.10 1.73 1.96
N GLY A 96 -0.33 3.04 1.86
CA GLY A 96 0.70 4.02 2.16
C GLY A 96 0.47 5.38 1.54
N ASP A 97 1.50 6.21 1.67
CA ASP A 97 1.53 7.59 1.20
C ASP A 97 2.10 7.66 -0.22
N TYR A 98 1.23 7.72 -1.21
CA TYR A 98 1.61 7.81 -2.62
C TYR A 98 1.98 9.25 -2.99
N GLU A 99 3.16 9.45 -3.57
CA GLU A 99 3.57 10.71 -4.19
C GLU A 99 3.03 10.76 -5.62
N ILE A 100 2.10 11.67 -5.88
CA ILE A 100 1.61 11.97 -7.23
C ILE A 100 2.33 13.20 -7.78
N THR A 101 2.88 13.07 -8.97
CA THR A 101 3.64 14.13 -9.66
C THR A 101 2.93 14.52 -10.95
N ALA A 102 2.54 15.79 -11.09
CA ALA A 102 2.13 16.38 -12.36
C ALA A 102 3.35 16.93 -13.10
N ALA A 103 3.50 16.56 -14.37
CA ALA A 103 4.70 16.80 -15.15
C ALA A 103 4.38 17.11 -16.61
N ALA A 104 5.24 17.90 -17.26
CA ALA A 104 5.17 18.11 -18.71
C ALA A 104 5.86 16.96 -19.47
N SER A 105 6.80 16.27 -18.81
CA SER A 105 7.42 15.04 -19.32
C SER A 105 8.10 14.27 -18.18
N ARG A 106 8.52 13.03 -18.42
CA ARG A 106 9.35 12.25 -17.48
C ARG A 106 10.57 13.02 -16.94
N ALA A 107 11.17 13.89 -17.74
CA ALA A 107 12.35 14.67 -17.37
C ALA A 107 12.01 16.05 -16.77
N ASP A 108 10.74 16.45 -16.81
CA ASP A 108 10.27 17.79 -16.46
C ASP A 108 9.08 17.70 -15.50
N LEU A 109 9.41 17.47 -14.23
CA LEU A 109 8.48 17.30 -13.12
C LEU A 109 8.16 18.65 -12.50
N ARG A 110 6.88 19.01 -12.38
CA ARG A 110 6.46 20.36 -12.02
C ARG A 110 5.91 20.45 -10.61
N LEU A 111 4.85 19.70 -10.32
CA LEU A 111 4.18 19.72 -9.02
C LEU A 111 4.13 18.32 -8.43
N ARG A 112 4.23 18.24 -7.11
CA ARG A 112 4.17 16.98 -6.35
C ARG A 112 3.27 17.16 -5.14
N GLN A 113 2.44 16.17 -4.88
CA GLN A 113 1.62 16.10 -3.69
C GLN A 113 1.52 14.65 -3.23
N THR A 114 1.38 14.44 -1.93
CA THR A 114 1.24 13.12 -1.33
C THR A 114 -0.20 12.91 -0.92
N ILE A 115 -0.69 11.68 -1.11
CA ILE A 115 -2.02 11.26 -0.64
C ILE A 115 -1.95 9.85 -0.07
N SER A 116 -2.66 9.63 1.04
CA SER A 116 -2.75 8.32 1.68
C SER A 116 -3.78 7.45 0.96
N VAL A 117 -3.37 6.24 0.60
CA VAL A 117 -4.21 5.22 -0.02
C VAL A 117 -4.33 4.04 0.94
N THR A 118 -5.57 3.67 1.25
CA THR A 118 -5.86 2.41 1.93
C THR A 118 -5.59 1.27 0.95
N GLY A 119 -4.63 0.41 1.28
CA GLY A 119 -4.29 -0.76 0.49
C GLY A 119 -5.26 -1.92 0.71
N ASP A 120 -5.05 -3.02 -0.02
CA ASP A 120 -5.87 -4.20 0.16
C ASP A 120 -5.41 -4.99 1.39
N LEU A 121 -6.38 -5.49 2.16
CA LEU A 121 -6.17 -6.46 3.22
C LEU A 121 -5.77 -7.79 2.56
N THR A 122 -4.50 -7.91 2.20
CA THR A 122 -3.94 -9.06 1.47
C THR A 122 -4.34 -10.35 2.16
N PRO A 123 -5.11 -11.30 1.57
CA PRO A 123 -5.27 -12.63 2.14
C PRO A 123 -3.90 -13.24 2.28
N LEU A 124 -3.33 -13.21 3.49
CA LEU A 124 -2.05 -13.83 3.71
C LEU A 124 -2.28 -15.32 3.42
N ASP A 125 -1.64 -15.85 2.38
CA ASP A 125 -1.64 -17.29 2.15
C ASP A 125 -0.79 -17.89 3.28
N ILE A 126 -1.44 -18.26 4.38
CA ILE A 126 -0.78 -18.71 5.60
C ILE A 126 -0.40 -20.18 5.39
N HIS A 127 0.88 -20.48 5.47
CA HIS A 127 1.44 -21.81 5.35
C HIS A 127 2.55 -22.00 6.38
N ALA A 128 3.08 -23.22 6.51
CA ALA A 128 4.09 -23.56 7.51
C ALA A 128 5.35 -22.66 7.45
N ASP A 129 5.71 -22.16 6.26
CA ASP A 129 6.89 -21.27 6.10
C ASP A 129 6.59 -19.79 6.40
N THR A 130 5.33 -19.42 6.66
CA THR A 130 4.93 -18.06 7.02
C THR A 130 5.50 -17.71 8.38
N THR A 131 6.14 -16.54 8.51
CA THR A 131 6.78 -16.15 9.76
C THR A 131 5.84 -15.39 10.70
N LEU A 132 6.12 -15.43 12.00
CA LEU A 132 5.35 -14.66 12.98
C LEU A 132 5.40 -13.14 12.70
N GLY A 133 6.54 -12.64 12.19
CA GLY A 133 6.71 -11.24 11.80
C GLY A 133 5.84 -10.86 10.60
N GLU A 134 5.62 -11.76 9.64
CA GLU A 134 4.70 -11.53 8.53
C GLU A 134 3.25 -11.47 9.00
N LEU A 135 2.85 -12.33 9.94
CA LEU A 135 1.51 -12.32 10.52
C LEU A 135 1.24 -11.04 11.33
N ARG A 136 2.20 -10.59 12.15
CA ARG A 136 2.04 -9.35 12.94
C ARG A 136 2.07 -8.08 12.11
N ALA A 137 2.59 -8.11 10.88
CA ALA A 137 2.65 -6.93 10.02
C ALA A 137 1.28 -6.54 9.44
N ASP A 138 0.31 -7.46 9.43
CA ASP A 138 -1.08 -7.20 9.09
C ASP A 138 -1.87 -6.95 10.39
N PRO A 139 -2.46 -5.76 10.59
CA PRO A 139 -3.13 -5.40 11.84
C PRO A 139 -4.36 -6.27 12.13
N VAL A 140 -5.07 -6.76 11.10
CA VAL A 140 -6.23 -7.65 11.25
C VAL A 140 -5.76 -9.05 11.68
N VAL A 141 -4.67 -9.53 11.09
CA VAL A 141 -4.06 -10.83 11.45
C VAL A 141 -3.44 -10.78 12.84
N ALA A 142 -2.77 -9.68 13.19
CA ALA A 142 -2.18 -9.48 14.51
C ALA A 142 -3.25 -9.54 15.62
N ALA A 143 -4.38 -8.86 15.42
CA ALA A 143 -5.50 -8.89 16.37
C ALA A 143 -6.11 -10.30 16.51
N ALA A 144 -6.20 -11.05 15.40
CA ALA A 144 -6.67 -12.43 15.41
C ALA A 144 -5.70 -13.39 16.13
N MET A 145 -4.39 -13.09 16.11
CA MET A 145 -3.34 -13.89 16.70
C MET A 145 -3.16 -13.68 18.21
N ASP A 146 -3.47 -12.50 18.73
CA ASP A 146 -3.32 -12.17 20.16
C ASP A 146 -3.99 -13.19 21.12
N PRO A 147 -5.24 -13.64 20.92
CA PRO A 147 -5.84 -14.67 21.78
C PRO A 147 -5.20 -16.05 21.62
N LEU A 148 -4.63 -16.35 20.44
CA LEU A 148 -3.92 -17.61 20.18
C LEU A 148 -2.58 -17.63 20.93
N LEU A 149 -1.84 -16.52 20.88
CA LEU A 149 -0.56 -16.36 21.58
C LEU A 149 -0.73 -16.40 23.10
N GLN A 150 -1.82 -15.83 23.63
CA GLN A 150 -2.14 -15.92 25.05
C GLN A 150 -2.37 -17.37 25.53
N GLN A 151 -2.96 -18.22 24.68
CA GLN A 151 -3.14 -19.66 24.98
C GLN A 151 -1.81 -20.43 24.93
N LEU A 152 -0.87 -19.99 24.11
CA LEU A 152 0.46 -20.61 23.96
C LEU A 152 1.45 -20.18 25.04
N THR A 153 1.18 -19.09 25.76
CA THR A 153 1.94 -18.64 26.92
C THR A 153 1.06 -18.44 28.16
N PRO A 154 0.49 -19.50 28.77
CA PRO A 154 -0.30 -19.35 29.99
C PRO A 154 0.52 -18.80 31.17
N ASP A 155 1.83 -19.10 31.21
CA ASP A 155 2.80 -18.68 32.24
C ASP A 155 4.03 -17.91 31.67
N GLY A 156 3.97 -17.45 30.43
CA GLY A 156 5.17 -17.21 29.61
C GLY A 156 5.78 -15.81 29.63
N ARG A 157 5.32 -14.86 30.46
CA ARG A 157 6.01 -13.57 30.59
C ARG A 157 7.42 -13.72 31.20
N ASP A 158 7.68 -14.80 31.94
CA ASP A 158 8.92 -15.00 32.69
C ASP A 158 10.00 -15.84 31.96
N ARG A 159 9.74 -16.38 30.76
CA ARG A 159 10.72 -17.25 30.05
C ARG A 159 11.31 -16.67 28.76
N LEU A 160 10.75 -15.58 28.24
CA LEU A 160 11.26 -14.92 27.02
C LEU A 160 12.29 -13.83 27.33
N ASP A 161 12.29 -13.31 28.56
CA ASP A 161 13.26 -12.30 29.03
C ASP A 161 14.54 -12.91 29.66
N ASP A 162 14.54 -14.20 30.01
CA ASP A 162 15.62 -14.81 30.80
C ASP A 162 16.52 -15.76 29.98
N SER A 163 16.96 -15.30 28.80
CA SER A 163 18.00 -15.98 28.03
C SER A 163 19.39 -15.51 28.44
N PRO A 164 20.30 -16.41 28.91
CA PRO A 164 21.60 -16.07 29.49
C PRO A 164 22.63 -15.47 28.50
N LEU A 165 22.23 -15.18 27.25
CA LEU A 165 23.12 -14.79 26.16
C LEU A 165 22.86 -13.39 25.59
N GLY A 166 21.92 -12.61 26.14
CA GLY A 166 21.61 -11.26 25.62
C GLY A 166 21.10 -11.25 24.18
N MET A 167 20.63 -12.40 23.68
CA MET A 167 19.91 -12.50 22.42
C MET A 167 18.47 -12.06 22.64
N ASP A 168 18.04 -11.09 21.84
CA ASP A 168 16.68 -10.55 21.86
C ASP A 168 15.71 -11.61 21.30
N VAL A 169 15.29 -12.55 22.16
CA VAL A 169 14.44 -13.72 21.81
C VAL A 169 13.14 -13.26 21.13
N ALA A 170 12.65 -12.07 21.50
CA ALA A 170 11.51 -11.43 20.87
C ALA A 170 11.77 -11.04 19.40
N ARG A 171 12.98 -10.60 19.06
CA ARG A 171 13.34 -10.28 17.67
C ARG A 171 13.58 -11.55 16.84
N MET A 172 14.11 -12.60 17.48
CA MET A 172 14.35 -13.89 16.83
C MET A 172 13.05 -14.66 16.56
N SER A 173 12.07 -14.60 17.46
CA SER A 173 10.76 -15.24 17.28
C SER A 173 9.94 -14.64 16.13
N MET A 174 10.15 -13.37 15.79
CA MET A 174 9.53 -12.74 14.62
C MET A 174 10.00 -13.34 13.29
N SER A 175 11.17 -13.96 13.25
CA SER A 175 11.68 -14.67 12.06
C SER A 175 11.33 -16.17 12.05
N PHE A 176 10.66 -16.69 13.08
CA PHE A 176 10.31 -18.11 13.16
C PHE A 176 9.12 -18.45 12.26
N PRO A 177 9.25 -19.46 11.37
CA PRO A 177 8.15 -19.99 10.61
C PRO A 177 7.10 -20.68 11.50
N LEU A 178 5.83 -20.64 11.09
CA LEU A 178 4.72 -21.31 11.79
C LEU A 178 4.94 -22.81 11.96
N GLY A 179 5.51 -23.50 10.98
CA GLY A 179 5.79 -24.93 11.06
C GLY A 179 6.89 -25.26 12.08
N MET A 180 7.87 -24.36 12.23
CA MET A 180 8.88 -24.48 13.28
C MET A 180 8.29 -24.19 14.67
N LEU A 181 7.38 -23.22 14.77
CA LEU A 181 6.61 -22.95 15.99
C LEU A 181 5.74 -24.15 16.38
N ALA A 182 5.03 -24.77 15.43
CA ALA A 182 4.23 -25.96 15.67
C ALA A 182 5.09 -27.11 16.19
N SER A 183 6.24 -27.34 15.54
CA SER A 183 7.23 -28.34 15.98
C SER A 183 7.74 -28.07 17.41
N PHE A 184 7.97 -26.80 17.76
CA PHE A 184 8.40 -26.40 19.10
C PHE A 184 7.31 -26.60 20.15
N LEU A 185 6.05 -26.38 19.78
CA LEU A 185 4.87 -26.53 20.64
C LEU A 185 4.37 -27.97 20.73
N GLY A 186 4.99 -28.90 19.98
CA GLY A 186 4.56 -30.29 19.90
C GLY A 186 3.21 -30.46 19.18
N SER A 187 2.80 -29.48 18.38
CA SER A 187 1.57 -29.52 17.58
C SER A 187 1.87 -29.82 16.12
N ASP A 188 0.87 -30.32 15.39
CA ASP A 188 1.00 -30.49 13.94
C ASP A 188 1.05 -29.12 13.26
N ALA A 189 1.97 -28.97 12.28
CA ALA A 189 2.13 -27.72 11.54
C ALA A 189 0.88 -27.36 10.74
N THR A 190 0.17 -28.36 10.23
CA THR A 190 -1.07 -28.21 9.48
C THR A 190 -2.18 -27.69 10.40
N ASP A 191 -2.33 -28.29 11.59
CA ASP A 191 -3.34 -27.87 12.57
C ASP A 191 -3.15 -26.41 13.02
N LEU A 192 -1.89 -26.01 13.27
CA LEU A 192 -1.58 -24.63 13.65
C LEU A 192 -1.87 -23.66 12.50
N VAL A 193 -1.46 -24.01 11.27
CA VAL A 193 -1.75 -23.21 10.07
C VAL A 193 -3.26 -23.04 9.88
N ASP A 194 -4.04 -24.12 9.97
CA ASP A 194 -5.50 -24.10 9.83
C ASP A 194 -6.17 -23.28 10.94
N GLN A 195 -5.62 -23.29 12.15
CA GLN A 195 -6.13 -22.49 13.26
C GLN A 195 -5.89 -20.99 13.04
N VAL A 196 -4.70 -20.62 12.56
CA VAL A 196 -4.37 -19.22 12.23
C VAL A 196 -5.22 -18.75 11.05
N GLN A 197 -5.36 -19.56 9.99
CA GLN A 197 -6.19 -19.23 8.83
C GLN A 197 -7.65 -18.95 9.23
N ARG A 198 -8.23 -19.79 10.12
CA ARG A 198 -9.60 -19.58 10.61
C ARG A 198 -9.75 -18.30 11.43
N ALA A 199 -8.83 -18.05 12.36
CA ALA A 199 -8.87 -16.83 13.18
C ALA A 199 -8.79 -15.57 12.30
N VAL A 200 -7.93 -15.59 11.28
CA VAL A 200 -7.78 -14.50 10.31
C VAL A 200 -9.03 -14.31 9.47
N ALA A 201 -9.65 -15.39 8.98
CA ALA A 201 -10.89 -15.33 8.22
C ALA A 201 -12.03 -14.69 9.04
N THR A 202 -12.15 -15.06 10.32
CA THR A 202 -13.14 -14.46 11.24
C THR A 202 -12.88 -12.96 11.46
N ALA A 203 -11.65 -12.58 11.80
CA ALA A 203 -11.32 -11.17 12.04
C ALA A 203 -11.52 -10.27 10.81
N ARG A 204 -11.29 -10.80 9.60
CA ARG A 204 -11.56 -10.10 8.35
C ARG A 204 -13.05 -9.92 8.08
N ALA A 205 -13.85 -10.96 8.31
CA ALA A 205 -15.31 -10.87 8.16
C ALA A 205 -15.93 -9.84 9.11
N GLU A 206 -15.40 -9.72 10.33
CA GLU A 206 -15.80 -8.71 11.32
C GLU A 206 -15.35 -7.30 10.92
N HIS A 207 -14.16 -7.15 10.33
CA HIS A 207 -13.67 -5.85 9.85
C HIS A 207 -14.47 -5.33 8.63
N ASP A 208 -14.85 -6.23 7.71
CA ASP A 208 -15.67 -5.88 6.54
C ASP A 208 -17.09 -5.46 6.93
N THR A 209 -17.65 -6.01 8.01
CA THR A 209 -18.97 -5.61 8.53
C THR A 209 -18.95 -4.23 9.19
N VAL A 210 -17.89 -3.88 9.92
CA VAL A 210 -17.73 -2.56 10.55
C VAL A 210 -17.53 -1.44 9.52
N THR A 211 -16.86 -1.76 8.40
CA THR A 211 -16.63 -0.81 7.30
C THR A 211 -17.91 -0.56 6.49
N ALA A 212 -18.84 -1.53 6.45
CA ALA A 212 -20.14 -1.40 5.79
C ALA A 212 -21.18 -0.60 6.61
N GLU A 213 -21.02 -0.47 7.94
CA GLU A 213 -21.93 0.29 8.80
C GLU A 213 -21.60 1.79 8.94
N HIS A 214 -20.47 2.25 8.39
CA HIS A 214 -20.08 3.68 8.39
C HIS A 214 -20.40 4.40 7.08
N TYR A 215 -21.36 3.90 6.29
CA TYR A 215 -21.87 4.54 5.08
C TYR A 215 -23.36 4.86 5.20
#